data_AF-A0A933J6A5-F1
#
_entry.id   AF-A0A933J6A5-F1
#
_cell.length_a   1.000
_cell.length_b   1.000
_cell.length_c   1.000
_cell.angle_alpha   90.00
_cell.angle_beta   90.00
_cell.angle_gamma   90.00
#
_symmetry.space_group_name_H-M   'P 1'
#
loop_
_entity.id
_entity.type
_entity.pdbx_description
1 polymer ?
#
loop_
_entity_poly.entity_id
_entity_poly.type
_entity_poly.pdbx_seq_one_letter_code
_entity_poly.pdbx_strand_id
1 'polypeptide(L)'
;MKQALKVGIIGDFNSAWPYHKATNDALSHAAGSLSIAVQCSWLPTPSLDEMGSESVLDQFDALWCSPGSPYQSMEGALKGIRFARERGRPFIGT
;
A
#
# COMPACT_ATOMS: atom_id res chain seq x y z
N MET A 1 11.16 20.41 9.36
CA MET A 1 11.33 19.47 8.23
C MET A 1 9.96 18.95 7.85
N LYS A 2 9.56 18.94 6.57
CA LYS A 2 8.29 18.29 6.17
C LYS A 2 8.50 16.77 6.30
N GLN A 3 7.70 16.13 7.15
CA GLN A 3 7.71 14.68 7.30
C GLN A 3 7.29 14.03 5.97
N ALA A 4 7.99 12.97 5.56
CA ALA A 4 7.65 12.26 4.33
C ALA A 4 6.30 11.55 4.48
N LEU A 5 5.45 11.65 3.46
CA LEU A 5 4.16 10.95 3.39
C LEU A 5 4.41 9.45 3.28
N LYS A 6 3.81 8.65 4.15
CA LYS A 6 3.95 7.18 4.15
C LYS A 6 2.78 6.54 3.42
N VAL A 7 3.07 5.81 2.35
CA VAL A 7 2.10 5.07 1.56
C VAL A 7 2.33 3.57 1.72
N GLY A 8 1.34 2.86 2.23
CA GLY A 8 1.36 1.40 2.34
C GLY A 8 0.72 0.76 1.10
N ILE A 9 1.44 -0.12 0.42
CA ILE A 9 0.94 -0.83 -0.76
C ILE A 9 0.54 -2.24 -0.33
N ILE A 10 -0.75 -2.52 -0.28
CA ILE A 10 -1.32 -3.85 0.00
C ILE A 10 -1.13 -4.71 -1.26
N GLY A 11 -0.22 -5.69 -1.18
CA GLY A 11 0.12 -6.53 -2.32
C GLY A 11 1.39 -7.33 -2.12
N ASP A 12 1.53 -8.43 -2.87
CA ASP A 12 2.65 -9.35 -2.77
C ASP A 12 3.73 -8.97 -3.80
N PHE A 13 4.62 -8.07 -3.40
CA PHE A 13 5.60 -7.51 -4.32
C PHE A 13 6.40 -8.58 -5.09
N ASN A 14 6.60 -8.33 -6.38
CA ASN A 14 7.33 -9.21 -7.28
C ASN A 14 8.08 -8.34 -8.29
N SER A 15 9.40 -8.32 -8.21
CA SER A 15 10.25 -7.49 -9.07
C SER A 15 10.24 -7.93 -10.54
N ALA A 16 9.87 -9.17 -10.82
CA ALA A 16 9.71 -9.67 -12.19
C ALA A 16 8.40 -9.19 -12.84
N TRP A 17 7.46 -8.64 -12.06
CA TRP A 17 6.15 -8.22 -12.57
C TRP A 17 6.17 -6.72 -12.91
N PRO A 18 5.97 -6.35 -14.19
CA PRO A 18 6.13 -4.97 -14.64
C PRO A 18 5.12 -4.01 -13.98
N TYR A 19 3.93 -4.51 -13.62
CA TYR A 19 2.89 -3.72 -12.98
C TYR A 19 3.27 -3.26 -11.57
N HIS A 20 3.99 -4.07 -10.79
CA HIS A 20 4.43 -3.68 -9.44
C HIS A 20 5.51 -2.61 -9.51
N LYS A 21 6.41 -2.70 -10.50
CA LYS A 21 7.37 -1.63 -10.78
C LYS A 21 6.64 -0.36 -11.21
N ALA A 22 5.62 -0.46 -12.06
CA ALA A 22 4.82 0.68 -12.49
C ALA A 22 4.10 1.38 -11.31
N THR A 23 3.61 0.65 -10.31
CA THR A 23 3.05 1.24 -9.08
C THR A 23 4.10 2.09 -8.33
N ASN A 24 5.32 1.59 -8.18
CA ASN A 24 6.42 2.34 -7.55
C ASN A 24 6.81 3.59 -8.38
N ASP A 25 6.92 3.43 -9.69
CA ASP A 25 7.26 4.51 -10.62
C ASP A 25 6.18 5.60 -10.60
N ALA A 26 4.89 5.23 -10.51
CA ALA A 26 3.77 6.16 -10.42
C ALA A 26 3.82 7.03 -9.15
N LEU A 27 4.08 6.42 -7.98
CA LEU A 27 4.25 7.16 -6.72
C LEU A 27 5.46 8.09 -6.76
N SER A 28 6.57 7.63 -7.35
CA SER A 28 7.78 8.44 -7.51
C SER A 28 7.55 9.64 -8.44
N HIS A 29 6.84 9.43 -9.54
CA HIS A 29 6.48 10.49 -10.48
C HIS A 29 5.55 11.53 -9.83
N ALA A 30 4.52 11.08 -9.10
CA ALA A 30 3.62 11.98 -8.37
C ALA A 30 4.36 12.79 -7.31
N ALA A 31 5.26 12.15 -6.55
CA ALA A 31 6.09 12.82 -5.54
C ALA A 31 6.97 13.92 -6.16
N GLY A 32 7.63 13.63 -7.29
CA GLY A 32 8.45 14.60 -8.03
C GLY A 32 7.62 15.78 -8.56
N SER A 33 6.46 15.50 -9.16
CA SER A 33 5.55 16.54 -9.69
C SER A 33 5.05 17.48 -8.59
N LEU A 34 4.72 16.94 -7.40
CA LEU A 34 4.23 17.71 -6.26
C LEU A 34 5.33 18.31 -5.39
N SER A 35 6.61 18.00 -5.67
CA SER A 35 7.76 18.40 -4.83
C SER A 35 7.59 18.01 -3.35
N ILE A 36 7.09 16.79 -3.09
CA ILE A 36 6.94 16.22 -1.75
C ILE A 36 7.78 14.95 -1.60
N ALA A 37 8.13 14.62 -0.36
CA ALA A 37 8.76 13.34 -0.04
C ALA A 37 7.68 12.28 0.20
N VAL A 38 7.77 11.15 -0.50
CA VAL A 38 6.90 9.98 -0.31
C VAL A 38 7.77 8.77 0.02
N GLN A 39 7.39 8.02 1.05
CA GLN A 39 7.96 6.73 1.41
C GLN A 39 6.91 5.65 1.13
N CYS A 40 7.26 4.69 0.27
CA CYS A 40 6.39 3.59 -0.09
C CYS A 40 6.86 2.30 0.57
N SER A 41 5.96 1.56 1.19
CA SER A 41 6.25 0.22 1.73
C SER A 41 5.25 -0.79 1.20
N TRP A 42 5.75 -1.88 0.61
CA TRP A 42 4.90 -3.01 0.25
C TRP A 42 4.56 -3.82 1.49
N LEU A 43 3.29 -4.17 1.61
CA LEU A 43 2.67 -4.89 2.71
C LEU A 43 2.19 -6.24 2.16
N PRO A 44 2.98 -7.32 2.34
CA PRO A 44 2.61 -8.65 1.88
C PRO A 44 1.26 -9.04 2.45
N THR A 45 0.35 -9.51 1.59
CA THR A 45 -1.02 -9.81 1.99
C THR A 45 -1.12 -10.86 3.11
N PRO A 46 -0.26 -11.89 3.22
CA PRO A 46 -0.28 -12.81 4.36
C PRO A 46 -0.04 -12.12 5.71
N SER A 47 0.82 -11.10 5.76
CA SER A 47 1.12 -10.37 7.00
C SER A 47 -0.08 -9.55 7.52
N LEU A 48 -1.02 -9.21 6.63
CA LEU A 48 -2.23 -8.46 7.00
C LEU A 48 -3.35 -9.35 7.53
N ASP A 49 -3.22 -10.67 7.36
CA ASP A 49 -4.14 -11.66 7.90
C ASP A 49 -3.92 -11.88 9.42
N GLU A 50 -2.72 -11.60 9.90
CA GLU A 50 -2.30 -11.80 11.29
C GLU A 50 -3.04 -10.87 12.29
N MET A 51 -3.17 -11.32 13.54
CA MET A 51 -3.75 -10.50 14.60
C MET A 51 -2.87 -9.27 14.88
N GLY A 52 -3.50 -8.10 14.94
CA GLY A 52 -2.80 -6.83 15.21
C GLY A 52 -2.21 -6.16 13.98
N SER A 53 -2.45 -6.69 12.77
CA SER A 53 -2.02 -6.07 11.51
C SER A 53 -2.53 -4.64 11.31
N GLU A 54 -3.66 -4.28 11.94
CA GLU A 54 -4.16 -2.89 11.97
C GLU A 54 -3.13 -1.90 12.53
N SER A 55 -2.33 -2.28 13.52
CA SER A 55 -1.28 -1.41 14.09
C SER A 55 -0.14 -1.13 13.10
N VAL A 56 0.08 -2.04 12.14
CA VAL A 56 1.01 -1.82 11.02
C VAL A 56 0.38 -0.85 10.02
N LEU A 57 -0.89 -1.07 9.66
CA LEU A 57 -1.62 -0.22 8.72
C LEU A 57 -1.80 1.22 9.23
N ASP A 58 -1.95 1.40 10.54
CA ASP A 58 -2.14 2.73 11.16
C ASP A 58 -0.90 3.64 11.06
N GLN A 59 0.26 3.09 10.73
CA GLN A 59 1.51 3.84 10.53
C GLN A 59 1.58 4.57 9.19
N PHE A 60 0.61 4.32 8.30
CA PHE A 60 0.57 4.88 6.95
C PHE A 60 -0.48 5.98 6.82
N ASP A 61 -0.13 7.02 6.05
CA ASP A 61 -1.02 8.15 5.77
C ASP A 61 -2.05 7.81 4.68
N ALA A 62 -1.70 6.90 3.77
CA ALA A 62 -2.57 6.40 2.71
C ALA A 62 -2.26 4.94 2.38
N LEU A 63 -3.25 4.24 1.81
CA LEU A 63 -3.13 2.83 1.42
C LEU A 63 -3.46 2.65 -0.07
N TRP A 64 -2.73 1.77 -0.75
CA TRP A 64 -2.93 1.42 -2.16
C TRP A 64 -3.05 -0.11 -2.27
N CYS A 65 -4.16 -0.63 -2.79
CA CYS A 65 -4.28 -2.05 -3.16
C CYS A 65 -3.73 -2.30 -4.57
N SER A 66 -2.61 -3.01 -4.68
CA SER A 66 -1.86 -3.20 -5.93
C SER A 66 -2.62 -4.09 -6.92
N PRO A 67 -2.33 -4.02 -8.24
CA PRO A 67 -2.83 -5.05 -9.15
C PRO A 67 -2.14 -6.39 -8.85
N GLY A 68 -2.67 -7.49 -9.41
CA GLY A 68 -2.00 -8.80 -9.34
C GLY A 68 -2.75 -9.92 -8.61
N SER A 69 -4.07 -9.79 -8.44
CA SER A 69 -4.90 -10.93 -8.02
C SER A 69 -4.68 -12.16 -8.92
N PRO A 70 -4.61 -13.38 -8.38
CA PRO A 70 -4.85 -13.74 -6.98
C PRO A 70 -3.69 -13.35 -6.05
N TYR A 71 -4.04 -12.74 -4.91
CA TYR A 71 -3.10 -12.50 -3.81
C TYR A 71 -2.74 -13.81 -3.10
N GLN A 72 -1.58 -13.83 -2.43
CA GLN A 72 -1.19 -14.94 -1.58
C GLN A 72 -2.17 -15.14 -0.41
N SER A 73 -2.69 -14.05 0.16
CA SER A 73 -3.83 -14.08 1.08
C SER A 73 -4.90 -13.09 0.64
N MET A 74 -6.00 -13.60 0.11
CA MET A 74 -7.17 -12.78 -0.20
C MET A 74 -7.76 -12.15 1.06
N GLU A 75 -7.78 -12.88 2.18
CA GLU A 75 -8.30 -12.38 3.45
C GLU A 75 -7.47 -11.19 3.96
N GLY A 76 -6.14 -11.28 3.89
CA GLY A 76 -5.27 -10.18 4.28
C GLY A 76 -5.45 -8.94 3.40
N ALA A 77 -5.62 -9.11 2.09
CA ALA A 77 -5.94 -8.01 1.19
C ALA A 77 -7.28 -7.34 1.56
N LEU A 78 -8.32 -8.14 1.80
CA LEU A 78 -9.64 -7.63 2.20
C LEU A 78 -9.62 -6.94 3.57
N LYS A 79 -8.85 -7.46 4.54
CA LYS A 79 -8.64 -6.81 5.85
C LYS A 79 -7.97 -5.44 5.69
N GLY A 80 -6.93 -5.34 4.86
CA GLY A 80 -6.27 -4.06 4.55
C GLY A 80 -7.23 -3.05 3.90
N ILE A 81 -8.03 -3.49 2.92
CA ILE A 81 -9.04 -2.66 2.27
C ILE A 81 -10.11 -2.21 3.27
N ARG A 82 -10.60 -3.13 4.12
CA ARG A 82 -11.60 -2.84 5.15
C ARG A 82 -11.07 -1.79 6.12
N PHE A 83 -9.86 -1.99 6.65
CA PHE A 83 -9.21 -1.03 7.55
C PHE A 83 -9.16 0.37 6.93
N ALA A 84 -8.71 0.48 5.67
CA ALA A 84 -8.60 1.76 5.00
C ALA A 84 -9.95 2.48 4.93
N ARG A 85 -11.00 1.75 4.52
CA ARG A 85 -12.36 2.29 4.35
C ARG A 85 -13.03 2.64 5.68
N GLU A 86 -12.90 1.80 6.69
CA GLU A 86 -13.57 1.97 7.99
C GLU A 86 -12.87 2.98 8.90
N ARG A 87 -11.55 3.17 8.74
CA ARG A 87 -10.76 4.18 9.48
C ARG A 87 -10.58 5.49 8.72
N GLY A 88 -11.21 5.65 7.56
CA GLY A 88 -11.15 6.88 6.76
C GLY A 88 -9.75 7.20 6.21
N ARG A 89 -8.92 6.18 5.98
CA ARG A 89 -7.62 6.36 5.32
C ARG A 89 -7.84 6.61 3.82
N PRO A 90 -7.18 7.61 3.22
CA PRO A 90 -7.12 7.74 1.76
C PRO A 90 -6.71 6.42 1.12
N PHE A 91 -7.49 5.97 0.14
CA PHE A 91 -7.36 4.64 -0.46
C PHE A 91 -7.54 4.67 -1.97
N ILE A 92 -6.71 3.91 -2.68
CA ILE A 92 -6.87 3.60 -4.11
C ILE A 92 -6.68 2.10 -4.35
N GLY A 93 -7.42 1.53 -5.30
CA GLY A 93 -7.23 0.17 -5.78
C GLY A 93 -7.15 0.15 -7.30
N THR A 94 -6.29 -0.69 -7.86
CA THR A 94 -5.98 -0.76 -9.31
C THR A 94 -5.98 -2.18 -9.82
#